data_AF-A0A2D9M4N9-F1
#
_entry.id   AF-A0A2D9M4N9-F1
#
_cell.length_a   1.000
_cell.length_b   1.000
_cell.length_c   1.000
_cell.angle_alpha   90.00
_cell.angle_beta   90.00
_cell.angle_gamma   90.00
#
_symmetry.space_group_name_H-M   'P 1'
#
loop_
_entity.id
_entity.type
_entity.pdbx_description
1 polymer ?
#
loop_
_entity_poly.entity_id
_entity_poly.type
_entity_poly.pdbx_seq_one_letter_code
_entity_poly.pdbx_strand_id
1 'polypeptide(L)'
;MTKWAQITSDGVVVDLVEIDPATLFHPIIAAEFEVVPDNIDMSYTKDSEGNFNAPAAETPPTVVPEVNLGEGDFLAKLTRAERQAISSARSSNADLDDFMTMLEKRGFVTVSDADVQADINAFVAASVISQASADAIIPS
;
A
#
# COMPACT_ATOMS: atom_id res chain seq x y z
N MET A 1 10.87 -32.34 21.92
CA MET A 1 11.83 -31.71 22.87
C MET A 1 10.95 -30.87 23.78
N THR A 2 11.15 -30.79 25.09
CA THR A 2 10.20 -30.00 25.89
C THR A 2 10.28 -28.53 25.48
N LYS A 3 9.12 -27.91 25.20
CA LYS A 3 8.99 -26.51 24.84
C LYS A 3 8.22 -25.78 25.92
N TRP A 4 8.69 -24.60 26.29
CA TRP A 4 8.04 -23.73 27.26
C TRP A 4 7.67 -22.40 26.61
N ALA A 5 6.50 -21.88 26.95
CA ALA A 5 6.04 -20.58 26.50
C ALA A 5 5.81 -19.64 27.67
N GLN A 6 6.20 -18.37 27.52
CA GLN A 6 5.68 -17.30 28.36
C GLN A 6 4.38 -16.81 27.74
N ILE A 7 3.31 -16.80 28.55
CA ILE A 7 1.96 -16.44 28.09
C ILE A 7 1.46 -15.25 28.90
N THR A 8 0.99 -14.21 28.21
CA THR A 8 0.41 -13.03 28.86
C THR A 8 -0.92 -13.35 29.52
N SER A 9 -1.42 -12.45 30.38
CA SER A 9 -2.75 -12.56 30.98
C SER A 9 -3.87 -12.72 29.96
N ASP A 10 -3.66 -12.18 28.75
CA ASP A 10 -4.63 -12.19 27.66
C ASP A 10 -4.47 -13.44 26.76
N GLY A 11 -3.61 -14.39 27.16
CA GLY A 11 -3.42 -15.67 26.49
C GLY A 11 -2.40 -15.65 25.34
N VAL A 12 -1.67 -14.56 25.12
CA VAL A 12 -0.75 -14.45 23.98
C VAL A 12 0.63 -15.03 24.33
N VAL A 13 1.13 -15.91 23.48
CA VAL A 13 2.50 -16.44 23.55
C VAL A 13 3.50 -15.37 23.10
N VAL A 14 4.37 -14.94 24.01
CA VAL A 14 5.33 -13.84 23.76
C VAL A 14 6.79 -14.30 23.74
N ASP A 15 7.09 -15.44 24.34
CA ASP A 15 8.43 -16.04 24.33
C ASP A 15 8.35 -17.56 24.30
N LEU A 16 9.34 -18.22 23.72
CA LEU A 16 9.45 -19.66 23.59
C LEU A 16 10.89 -20.12 23.83
N VAL A 17 11.05 -21.08 24.73
CA VAL A 17 12.35 -21.70 25.02
C VAL A 17 12.29 -23.22 24.99
N GLU A 18 13.39 -23.84 24.59
CA GLU A 18 13.56 -25.32 24.53
C GLU A 18 14.48 -25.85 25.66
N ILE A 19 14.85 -24.96 26.59
CA ILE A 19 15.67 -25.24 27.77
C ILE A 19 14.85 -24.86 28.99
N ASP A 20 15.01 -25.60 30.10
CA ASP A 20 14.33 -25.32 31.37
C ASP A 20 14.48 -23.84 31.78
N PRO A 21 13.38 -23.07 31.82
CA PRO A 21 13.38 -21.64 32.16
C PRO A 21 14.05 -21.35 33.50
N ALA A 22 13.99 -22.27 34.47
CA ALA A 22 14.62 -22.09 35.79
C ALA A 22 16.15 -22.02 35.74
N THR A 23 16.75 -22.46 34.63
CA THR A 23 18.21 -22.40 34.39
C THR A 23 18.62 -21.16 33.58
N LEU A 24 17.67 -20.52 32.91
CA LEU A 24 17.89 -19.38 32.01
C LEU A 24 17.52 -18.04 32.65
N PHE A 25 16.47 -18.01 33.47
CA PHE A 25 15.86 -16.78 33.95
C PHE A 25 15.82 -16.71 35.49
N HIS A 26 15.63 -15.49 36.01
CA HIS A 26 15.36 -15.28 37.43
C HIS A 26 14.08 -16.04 37.83
N PRO A 27 13.96 -16.61 39.05
CA PRO A 27 12.82 -17.45 39.44
C PRO A 27 11.44 -16.81 39.23
N ILE A 28 11.34 -15.48 39.39
CA ILE A 28 10.09 -14.74 39.13
C ILE A 28 9.67 -14.86 37.66
N ILE A 29 10.60 -14.69 36.72
CA ILE A 29 10.35 -14.77 35.28
C ILE A 29 10.17 -16.23 34.86
N ALA A 30 10.99 -17.15 35.39
CA ALA A 30 10.88 -18.57 35.08
C ALA A 30 9.50 -19.16 35.48
N ALA A 31 8.87 -18.62 36.52
CA ALA A 31 7.53 -19.02 36.95
C ALA A 31 6.42 -18.58 35.99
N GLU A 32 6.69 -17.66 35.06
CA GLU A 32 5.73 -17.22 34.03
C GLU A 32 5.70 -18.15 32.81
N PHE A 33 6.62 -19.12 32.73
CA PHE A 33 6.67 -20.09 31.65
C PHE A 33 5.85 -21.34 31.98
N GLU A 34 5.09 -21.81 31.00
CA GLU A 34 4.38 -23.08 31.04
C GLU A 34 4.81 -24.02 29.92
N VAL A 35 4.68 -25.33 30.14
CA VAL A 35 4.98 -26.33 29.11
C VAL A 35 3.90 -26.30 28.04
N VAL A 36 4.32 -26.22 26.77
CA VAL A 36 3.42 -26.16 25.61
C VAL A 36 3.74 -27.25 24.58
N PRO A 37 2.78 -27.62 23.71
CA PRO A 37 3.06 -28.50 22.58
C PRO A 37 4.14 -27.97 21.63
N ASP A 38 4.90 -28.86 20.99
CA ASP A 38 6.01 -28.51 20.10
C ASP A 38 5.56 -27.65 18.89
N ASN A 39 4.29 -27.74 18.47
CA ASN A 39 3.74 -27.03 17.32
C ASN A 39 3.27 -25.58 17.62
N ILE A 40 3.39 -25.12 18.87
CA ILE A 40 3.03 -23.74 19.23
C ILE A 40 4.14 -22.79 18.83
N ASP A 41 3.79 -21.65 18.23
CA ASP A 41 4.74 -20.61 17.86
C ASP A 41 4.44 -19.28 18.55
N MET A 42 5.33 -18.32 18.39
CA MET A 42 5.11 -16.95 18.85
C MET A 42 3.81 -16.39 18.28
N SER A 43 3.17 -15.50 19.04
CA SER A 43 1.91 -14.85 18.67
C SER A 43 0.68 -15.78 18.60
N TYR A 44 0.81 -17.07 18.94
CA TYR A 44 -0.35 -17.92 19.18
C TYR A 44 -1.12 -17.41 20.40
N THR A 45 -2.44 -17.58 20.39
CA THR A 45 -3.31 -17.21 21.52
C THR A 45 -3.94 -18.45 22.14
N LYS A 46 -3.74 -18.62 23.44
CA LYS A 46 -4.36 -19.64 24.28
C LYS A 46 -5.77 -19.19 24.67
N ASP A 47 -6.77 -19.97 24.31
CA ASP A 47 -8.16 -19.70 24.66
C ASP A 47 -8.52 -20.16 26.09
N SER A 48 -9.75 -19.89 26.51
CA SER A 48 -10.26 -20.27 27.84
C SER A 48 -10.38 -21.79 28.06
N GLU A 49 -10.35 -22.57 26.99
CA GLU A 49 -10.38 -24.04 27.02
C GLU A 49 -8.96 -24.64 27.03
N GLY A 50 -7.93 -23.79 26.87
CA GLY A 50 -6.53 -24.18 26.84
C GLY A 50 -6.01 -24.55 25.45
N ASN A 51 -6.78 -24.32 24.38
CA ASN A 51 -6.30 -24.54 23.01
C ASN A 51 -5.53 -23.33 22.52
N PHE A 52 -4.51 -23.59 21.68
CA PHE A 52 -3.70 -22.55 21.07
C PHE A 52 -4.14 -22.31 19.63
N ASN A 53 -4.44 -21.05 19.32
CA ASN A 53 -4.89 -20.62 18.01
C ASN A 53 -3.78 -19.82 17.33
N ALA A 54 -3.43 -20.19 16.11
CA ALA A 54 -2.49 -19.43 15.29
C ALA A 54 -3.05 -18.03 15.00
N PRO A 55 -2.21 -17.00 14.91
CA PRO A 55 -2.66 -15.69 14.47
C PRO A 55 -3.27 -15.79 13.07
N ALA A 56 -4.30 -14.98 12.82
CA ALA A 56 -4.89 -14.88 11.49
C ALA A 56 -3.80 -14.45 10.49
N ALA A 57 -3.72 -15.14 9.35
CA ALA A 57 -2.82 -14.73 8.29
C ALA A 57 -3.20 -13.31 7.83
N GLU A 58 -2.24 -12.40 7.86
CA GLU A 58 -2.44 -11.09 7.25
C GLU A 58 -2.64 -11.27 5.75
N THR A 59 -3.69 -10.65 5.22
CA THR A 59 -3.88 -10.60 3.77
C THR A 59 -2.83 -9.62 3.24
N PRO A 60 -1.96 -10.04 2.29
CA PRO A 60 -1.01 -9.09 1.70
C PRO A 60 -1.79 -7.91 1.12
N PRO A 61 -1.30 -6.67 1.27
CA PRO A 61 -1.94 -5.54 0.61
C PRO A 61 -2.01 -5.81 -0.89
N THR A 62 -3.17 -5.53 -1.48
CA THR A 62 -3.33 -5.64 -2.94
C THR A 62 -2.46 -4.55 -3.58
N VAL A 63 -1.41 -4.96 -4.28
CA VAL A 63 -0.60 -4.04 -5.09
C VAL A 63 -1.40 -3.74 -6.36
N VAL A 64 -1.99 -2.54 -6.44
CA VAL A 64 -2.56 -2.05 -7.69
C VAL A 64 -1.38 -1.60 -8.57
N PRO A 65 -1.24 -2.13 -9.80
CA PRO A 65 -0.19 -1.69 -10.70
C PRO A 65 -0.31 -0.18 -10.97
N GLU A 66 0.75 0.58 -10.73
CA GLU A 66 0.80 2.00 -11.10
C GLU A 66 0.80 2.12 -12.62
N VAL A 67 -0.21 2.81 -13.15
CA VAL A 67 -0.25 3.17 -14.58
C VAL A 67 0.48 4.49 -14.74
N ASN A 68 1.65 4.45 -15.34
CA ASN A 68 2.45 5.63 -15.64
C ASN A 68 2.12 6.15 -17.03
N LEU A 69 1.88 7.45 -17.13
CA LEU A 69 1.58 8.16 -18.37
C LEU A 69 2.75 9.08 -18.71
N GLY A 70 3.44 8.77 -19.80
CA GLY A 70 4.46 9.65 -20.37
C GLY A 70 3.88 10.71 -21.30
N GLU A 71 4.68 11.71 -21.65
CA GLU A 71 4.29 12.79 -22.58
C GLU A 71 3.81 12.23 -23.93
N GLY A 72 4.55 11.28 -24.51
CA GLY A 72 4.21 10.67 -25.79
C GLY A 72 2.86 9.95 -25.75
N ASP A 73 2.59 9.20 -24.69
CA ASP A 73 1.33 8.47 -24.51
C ASP A 73 0.15 9.41 -24.25
N PHE A 74 0.37 10.47 -23.47
CA PHE A 74 -0.61 11.52 -23.26
C PHE A 74 -1.00 12.18 -24.59
N LEU A 75 -0.01 12.67 -25.35
CA LEU A 75 -0.25 13.34 -26.63
C LEU A 75 -0.86 12.43 -27.70
N ALA A 76 -0.59 11.11 -27.65
CA ALA A 76 -1.15 10.11 -28.55
C ALA A 76 -2.65 9.86 -28.31
N LYS A 77 -3.15 10.09 -27.08
CA LYS A 77 -4.57 9.96 -26.71
C LYS A 77 -5.40 11.20 -27.06
N LEU A 78 -4.75 12.26 -27.52
CA LEU A 78 -5.39 13.50 -27.92
C LEU A 78 -5.57 13.59 -29.44
N THR A 79 -6.60 14.31 -29.85
CA THR A 79 -6.75 14.76 -31.23
C THR A 79 -5.75 15.86 -31.56
N ARG A 80 -5.58 16.16 -32.85
CA ARG A 80 -4.75 17.29 -33.28
C ARG A 80 -5.25 18.63 -32.75
N ALA A 81 -6.57 18.83 -32.71
CA ALA A 81 -7.17 20.08 -32.24
C ALA A 81 -6.90 20.28 -30.74
N GLU A 82 -7.02 19.23 -29.94
CA GLU A 82 -6.74 19.27 -28.50
C GLU A 82 -5.25 19.52 -28.21
N ARG A 83 -4.34 18.90 -28.97
CA ARG A 83 -2.90 19.22 -28.86
C ARG A 83 -2.61 20.70 -29.15
N GLN A 84 -3.28 21.28 -30.15
CA GLN A 84 -3.16 22.71 -30.45
C GLN A 84 -3.78 23.58 -29.35
N ALA A 85 -4.91 23.16 -28.79
CA ALA A 85 -5.57 23.85 -27.67
C ALA A 85 -4.67 23.87 -26.43
N ILE A 86 -4.07 22.73 -26.05
CA ILE A 86 -3.09 22.64 -24.96
C ILE A 86 -1.93 23.59 -25.20
N SER A 87 -1.31 23.51 -26.38
CA SER A 87 -0.15 24.36 -26.71
C SER A 87 -0.48 25.86 -26.65
N SER A 88 -1.72 26.24 -26.98
CA SER A 88 -2.15 27.65 -26.95
C SER A 88 -2.54 28.11 -25.54
N ALA A 89 -3.13 27.23 -24.74
CA ALA A 89 -3.59 27.50 -23.38
C ALA A 89 -2.46 27.47 -22.34
N ARG A 90 -1.33 26.83 -22.65
CA ARG A 90 -0.23 26.62 -21.71
C ARG A 90 0.28 27.92 -21.06
N SER A 91 0.42 29.01 -21.82
CA SER A 91 0.90 30.28 -21.25
C SER A 91 -0.11 31.03 -20.38
N SER A 92 -1.39 30.65 -20.44
CA SER A 92 -2.49 31.31 -19.73
C SER A 92 -3.16 30.43 -18.67
N ASN A 93 -2.76 29.17 -18.56
CA ASN A 93 -3.24 28.22 -17.57
C ASN A 93 -2.03 27.61 -16.82
N ALA A 94 -1.81 28.09 -15.60
CA ALA A 94 -0.67 27.70 -14.78
C ALA A 94 -0.69 26.20 -14.42
N ASP A 95 -1.87 25.63 -14.16
CA ASP A 95 -2.01 24.21 -13.80
C ASP A 95 -1.68 23.31 -15.01
N LEU A 96 -2.13 23.71 -16.21
CA LEU A 96 -1.77 23.03 -17.45
C LEU A 96 -0.26 23.15 -17.76
N ASP A 97 0.33 24.32 -17.52
CA ASP A 97 1.77 24.52 -17.72
C ASP A 97 2.60 23.67 -16.77
N ASP A 98 2.20 23.59 -15.50
CA ASP A 98 2.86 22.75 -14.50
C ASP A 98 2.73 21.26 -14.88
N PHE A 99 1.53 20.79 -15.21
CA PHE A 99 1.30 19.40 -15.63
C PHE A 99 2.15 19.02 -16.86
N MET A 100 2.18 19.87 -17.88
CA MET A 100 3.03 19.62 -19.06
C MET A 100 4.52 19.66 -18.72
N THR A 101 4.92 20.58 -17.83
CA THR A 101 6.30 20.66 -17.35
C THR A 101 6.69 19.42 -16.55
N MET A 102 5.78 18.85 -15.75
CA MET A 102 6.01 17.57 -15.08
C MET A 102 6.25 16.45 -16.09
N LEU A 103 5.42 16.33 -17.12
CA LEU A 103 5.62 15.33 -18.17
C LEU A 103 6.97 15.49 -18.88
N GLU A 104 7.36 16.72 -19.20
CA GLU A 104 8.62 17.05 -19.88
C GLU A 104 9.87 16.81 -19.00
N LYS A 105 9.80 17.13 -17.69
CA LYS A 105 10.95 17.09 -16.79
C LYS A 105 11.09 15.78 -16.02
N ARG A 106 9.96 15.20 -15.59
CA ARG A 106 9.90 13.95 -14.83
C ARG A 106 9.78 12.73 -15.75
N GLY A 107 9.29 12.92 -16.97
CA GLY A 107 9.13 11.89 -18.00
C GLY A 107 7.80 11.15 -17.92
N PHE A 108 7.17 11.07 -16.74
CA PHE A 108 5.86 10.49 -16.55
C PHE A 108 5.16 11.03 -15.29
N VAL A 109 3.84 10.80 -15.25
CA VAL A 109 2.98 10.97 -14.07
C VAL A 109 2.24 9.67 -13.80
N THR A 110 1.82 9.45 -12.55
CA THR A 110 1.05 8.27 -12.15
C THR A 110 -0.44 8.59 -12.26
N VAL A 111 -1.17 7.89 -13.13
CA VAL A 111 -2.57 8.22 -13.46
C VAL A 111 -3.53 7.97 -12.29
N SER A 112 -3.19 7.06 -11.39
CA SER A 112 -3.96 6.80 -10.17
C SER A 112 -3.78 7.89 -9.09
N ASP A 113 -2.87 8.85 -9.28
CA ASP A 113 -2.72 9.99 -8.39
C ASP A 113 -3.95 10.91 -8.46
N ALA A 114 -4.49 11.28 -7.30
CA ALA A 114 -5.70 12.10 -7.21
C ALA A 114 -5.47 13.49 -7.81
N ASP A 115 -4.26 14.04 -7.69
CA ASP A 115 -3.93 15.35 -8.24
C ASP A 115 -3.87 15.30 -9.77
N VAL A 116 -3.28 14.22 -10.33
CA VAL A 116 -3.26 13.98 -11.78
C VAL A 116 -4.67 13.83 -12.34
N GLN A 117 -5.56 13.11 -11.66
CA GLN A 117 -6.96 12.99 -12.09
C GLN A 117 -7.71 14.33 -12.01
N ALA A 118 -7.42 15.14 -10.98
CA ALA A 118 -8.00 16.47 -10.83
C ALA A 118 -7.58 17.39 -11.99
N ASP A 119 -6.30 17.37 -12.38
CA ASP A 119 -5.78 18.14 -13.51
C ASP A 119 -6.46 17.75 -14.83
N ILE A 120 -6.53 16.45 -15.13
CA ILE A 120 -7.18 15.96 -16.35
C ILE A 120 -8.67 16.36 -16.39
N ASN A 121 -9.39 16.25 -15.26
CA ASN A 121 -10.78 16.69 -15.15
C ASN A 121 -10.91 18.22 -15.32
N ALA A 122 -9.97 19.01 -14.80
CA ALA A 122 -9.93 20.45 -14.99
C ALA A 122 -9.70 20.82 -16.47
N PHE A 123 -8.89 20.05 -17.21
CA PHE A 123 -8.71 20.26 -18.65
C PHE A 123 -9.99 20.00 -19.45
N VAL A 124 -10.80 19.02 -19.03
CA VAL A 124 -12.14 18.81 -19.60
C VAL A 124 -13.06 19.97 -19.28
N ALA A 125 -13.11 20.42 -18.02
CA ALA A 125 -13.94 21.56 -17.61
C ALA A 125 -13.57 22.86 -18.35
N ALA A 126 -12.28 23.07 -18.60
CA ALA A 126 -11.76 24.18 -19.40
C ALA A 126 -11.94 23.99 -20.91
N SER A 127 -12.53 22.88 -21.36
CA SER A 127 -12.71 22.52 -22.78
C SER A 127 -11.40 22.47 -23.57
N VAL A 128 -10.29 22.20 -22.89
CA VAL A 128 -8.96 22.02 -23.51
C VAL A 128 -8.86 20.63 -24.15
N ILE A 129 -9.46 19.63 -23.50
CA ILE A 129 -9.63 18.28 -24.01
C ILE A 129 -11.10 17.84 -23.87
N SER A 130 -11.50 16.84 -24.65
CA SER A 130 -12.82 16.20 -24.54
C SER A 130 -12.88 15.17 -23.42
N GLN A 131 -14.09 14.86 -22.95
CA GLN A 131 -14.31 13.76 -22.00
C GLN A 131 -13.81 12.43 -22.55
N ALA A 132 -14.01 12.17 -23.85
CA ALA A 132 -13.54 10.93 -24.49
C ALA A 132 -12.01 10.77 -24.44
N SER A 133 -11.25 11.87 -24.59
CA SER A 133 -9.79 11.85 -24.43
C SER A 133 -9.38 11.68 -22.98
N ALA A 134 -10.09 12.29 -22.03
CA ALA A 134 -9.86 12.07 -20.60
C ALA A 134 -10.10 10.60 -20.21
N ASP A 135 -11.18 9.99 -20.68
CA ASP A 135 -11.49 8.57 -20.45
C ASP A 135 -10.44 7.63 -21.08
N ALA A 136 -9.79 8.06 -22.18
CA ALA A 136 -8.69 7.31 -22.76
C ALA A 136 -7.38 7.44 -21.96
N ILE A 137 -7.23 8.50 -21.17
CA ILE A 137 -6.07 8.81 -20.32
C ILE A 137 -6.20 8.15 -18.95
N ILE A 138 -7.36 8.27 -18.32
CA ILE A 138 -7.68 7.69 -17.01
C ILE A 138 -8.40 6.35 -17.27
N PRO A 139 -7.69 5.20 -17.24
CA PRO A 139 -8.37 3.92 -17.30
C PRO A 139 -9.29 3.78 -16.08
N SER A 140 -10.48 3.22 -16.32
CA SER A 140 -11.51 2.96 -15.30
C SER A 140 -11.10 1.87 -14.32
#